data_AF-A0A2S4ZJZ3-F1
#
_entry.id   AF-A0A2S4ZJZ3-F1
#
_cell.length_a   1.000
_cell.length_b   1.000
_cell.length_c   1.000
_cell.angle_alpha   90.00
_cell.angle_beta   90.00
_cell.angle_gamma   90.00
#
_symmetry.space_group_name_H-M   'P 1'
#
loop_
_entity.id
_entity.type
_entity.pdbx_description
1 polymer ?
#
loop_
_entity_poly.entity_id
_entity_poly.type
_entity_poly.pdbx_seq_one_letter_code
_entity_poly.pdbx_strand_id
1 'polypeptide(L)'
;MSSALGLMGVVAGPQSLAWPAVVVLGLGLGAGFALALSLFALRSPDAPTTAALSAMGQGIGYLIGVLGLLGAGALHDVSGTWGVAPRRTADHVRRTDPRRAPRGQGPYPHRPLSALTGRRSRSCAVRRTGRPVCCRVRPRR
;
A
#
# COMPACT_ATOMS: atom_id res chain seq x y z
N MET A 1 -9.82 -16.27 -21.87
CA MET A 1 -11.24 -16.51 -21.55
C MET A 1 -11.50 -16.53 -20.05
N SER A 2 -10.68 -17.20 -19.24
CA SER A 2 -10.80 -17.23 -17.76
C SER A 2 -10.81 -15.85 -17.08
N SER A 3 -9.90 -14.94 -17.46
CA SER A 3 -9.82 -13.60 -16.83
C SER A 3 -11.04 -12.71 -17.11
N ALA A 4 -11.66 -12.85 -18.30
CA ALA A 4 -12.87 -12.09 -18.63
C ALA A 4 -14.06 -12.51 -17.77
N LEU A 5 -14.21 -13.82 -17.51
CA LEU A 5 -15.22 -14.37 -16.59
C LEU A 5 -14.99 -13.89 -15.15
N GLY A 6 -13.73 -13.87 -14.69
CA GLY A 6 -13.37 -13.34 -13.37
C GLY A 6 -13.72 -11.86 -13.23
N LEU A 7 -13.41 -11.03 -14.24
CA LEU A 7 -13.71 -9.61 -14.22
C LEU A 7 -15.22 -9.34 -14.25
N MET A 8 -15.95 -10.08 -15.09
CA MET A 8 -17.41 -9.97 -15.19
C MET A 8 -18.08 -10.40 -13.88
N GLY A 9 -17.55 -11.44 -13.21
CA GLY A 9 -17.99 -11.87 -11.89
C GLY A 9 -17.72 -10.86 -10.78
N VAL A 10 -16.63 -10.09 -10.84
CA VAL A 10 -16.34 -9.01 -9.89
C VAL A 10 -17.23 -7.78 -10.12
N VAL A 11 -17.50 -7.45 -11.39
CA VAL A 11 -18.27 -6.24 -11.75
C VAL A 11 -19.78 -6.44 -11.62
N ALA A 12 -20.29 -7.62 -11.99
CA ALA A 12 -21.73 -7.89 -12.05
C ALA A 12 -22.21 -8.97 -11.07
N GLY A 13 -21.30 -9.68 -10.39
CA GLY A 13 -21.63 -10.80 -9.52
C GLY A 13 -22.08 -10.39 -8.12
N PRO A 14 -22.82 -11.26 -7.41
CA PRO A 14 -23.15 -11.07 -6.00
C PRO A 14 -21.88 -11.03 -5.14
N GLN A 15 -21.90 -10.31 -4.00
CA GLN A 15 -20.77 -10.22 -3.06
C GLN A 15 -20.26 -11.60 -2.59
N SER A 16 -21.12 -12.61 -2.55
CA SER A 16 -20.74 -14.00 -2.22
C SER A 16 -19.78 -14.62 -3.23
N LEU A 17 -19.80 -14.17 -4.49
CA LEU A 17 -18.92 -14.64 -5.56
C LEU A 17 -17.64 -13.79 -5.71
N ALA A 18 -17.47 -12.73 -4.93
CA ALA A 18 -16.32 -11.84 -5.06
C ALA A 18 -14.98 -12.59 -4.87
N TRP A 19 -14.86 -13.39 -3.81
CA TRP A 19 -13.65 -14.18 -3.55
C TRP A 19 -13.31 -15.18 -4.66
N PRO A 20 -14.22 -16.08 -5.09
CA PRO A 20 -13.89 -17.01 -6.18
C PRO A 20 -13.65 -16.28 -7.50
N ALA A 21 -14.37 -15.18 -7.79
CA ALA A 21 -14.15 -14.38 -8.99
C ALA A 21 -12.76 -13.73 -9.01
N VAL A 22 -12.30 -13.18 -7.87
CA VAL A 22 -10.94 -12.60 -7.72
C VAL A 22 -9.87 -13.67 -7.90
N VAL A 23 -10.07 -14.88 -7.37
CA VAL A 23 -9.12 -15.99 -7.56
C VAL A 23 -9.01 -16.38 -9.04
N VAL A 24 -10.14 -16.54 -9.74
CA VAL A 24 -10.16 -16.86 -11.17
C VAL A 24 -9.53 -15.74 -11.99
N LEU A 25 -9.79 -14.49 -11.64
CA LEU A 25 -9.20 -13.32 -12.27
C LEU A 25 -7.67 -13.30 -12.09
N GLY A 26 -7.19 -13.51 -10.86
CA GLY A 26 -5.78 -13.54 -10.53
C GLY A 26 -5.04 -14.66 -11.24
N LEU A 27 -5.60 -15.88 -11.24
CA LEU A 27 -5.02 -17.02 -11.94
C LEU A 27 -4.99 -16.78 -13.45
N GLY A 28 -6.07 -16.26 -14.03
CA GLY A 28 -6.13 -15.97 -15.47
C GLY A 28 -5.11 -14.90 -15.89
N LEU A 29 -4.97 -13.82 -15.11
CA LEU A 29 -4.05 -12.72 -15.41
C LEU A 29 -2.58 -13.16 -15.22
N GLY A 30 -2.28 -13.85 -14.12
CA GLY A 30 -0.94 -14.32 -13.80
C GLY A 30 -0.45 -15.42 -14.75
N ALA A 31 -1.28 -16.44 -15.01
CA ALA A 31 -0.93 -17.52 -15.92
C ALA A 31 -0.76 -17.00 -17.36
N GLY A 32 -1.64 -16.11 -17.81
CA GLY A 32 -1.52 -15.48 -19.13
C GLY A 32 -0.23 -14.67 -19.29
N PHE A 33 0.14 -13.90 -18.26
CA PHE A 33 1.38 -13.13 -18.27
C PHE A 33 2.63 -14.01 -18.30
N ALA A 34 2.70 -15.04 -17.45
CA ALA A 34 3.81 -15.99 -17.43
C ALA A 34 3.95 -16.76 -18.76
N LEU A 35 2.82 -17.18 -19.35
CA LEU A 35 2.82 -17.85 -20.65
C LEU A 35 3.33 -16.92 -21.76
N ALA A 36 2.89 -15.65 -21.76
CA ALA A 36 3.33 -14.66 -22.75
C ALA A 36 4.84 -14.42 -22.69
N LEU A 37 5.40 -14.21 -21.49
CA LEU A 37 6.85 -14.07 -21.32
C LEU A 37 7.61 -15.33 -21.76
N SER A 38 7.06 -16.52 -21.47
CA SER A 38 7.66 -17.78 -21.90
C SER A 38 7.69 -17.90 -23.42
N LEU A 39 6.59 -17.54 -24.10
CA LEU A 39 6.51 -17.53 -25.56
C LEU A 39 7.47 -16.51 -26.18
N PHE A 40 7.66 -15.34 -25.57
CA PHE A 40 8.66 -14.37 -26.03
C PHE A 40 10.08 -14.91 -25.93
N ALA A 41 10.39 -15.61 -24.84
CA ALA A 41 11.69 -16.26 -24.66
C ALA A 41 11.92 -17.40 -25.67
N LEU A 42 10.88 -18.17 -26.00
CA LEU A 42 10.94 -19.24 -27.01
C LEU A 42 11.01 -18.73 -28.45
N ARG A 43 10.44 -17.55 -28.74
CA ARG A 43 10.40 -16.97 -30.09
C ARG A 43 11.64 -16.14 -30.42
N SER A 44 12.25 -15.53 -29.43
CA SER A 44 13.37 -14.60 -29.65
C SER A 44 14.69 -15.35 -29.69
N PRO A 45 15.59 -15.03 -30.64
CA PRO A 45 16.89 -15.70 -30.74
C PRO A 45 17.86 -15.30 -29.61
N ASP A 46 17.70 -14.11 -29.02
CA ASP A 46 18.65 -13.54 -28.05
C ASP A 46 17.94 -12.93 -26.83
N ALA A 47 18.57 -13.05 -25.66
CA ALA A 47 18.11 -12.48 -24.39
C ALA A 47 17.79 -10.97 -24.42
N PRO A 48 18.62 -10.07 -24.99
CA PRO A 48 18.28 -8.65 -25.07
C PRO A 48 17.01 -8.37 -25.88
N THR A 49 16.78 -9.15 -26.94
CA THR A 49 15.59 -9.00 -27.80
C THR A 49 14.32 -9.41 -27.05
N THR A 50 14.35 -10.51 -26.28
CA THR A 50 13.25 -10.93 -25.41
C THR A 50 12.88 -9.87 -24.38
N ALA A 51 13.88 -9.24 -23.77
CA ALA A 51 13.68 -8.18 -22.77
C ALA A 51 13.03 -6.94 -23.40
N ALA A 52 13.49 -6.52 -24.58
CA ALA A 52 12.92 -5.38 -25.30
C ALA A 52 11.46 -5.64 -25.73
N LEU A 53 11.15 -6.83 -26.24
CA LEU A 53 9.79 -7.24 -26.59
C LEU A 53 8.85 -7.24 -25.37
N SER A 54 9.34 -7.77 -24.25
CA SER A 54 8.59 -7.77 -22.99
C SER A 54 8.31 -6.36 -22.48
N ALA A 55 9.31 -5.47 -22.53
CA ALA A 55 9.19 -4.08 -22.11
C ALA A 55 8.21 -3.29 -22.99
N MET A 56 8.21 -3.51 -24.31
CA MET A 56 7.26 -2.89 -25.23
C MET A 56 5.82 -3.34 -24.91
N GLY A 57 5.61 -4.64 -24.72
CA GLY A 57 4.30 -5.19 -24.35
C GLY A 57 3.79 -4.66 -23.01
N GLN A 58 4.67 -4.61 -22.00
CA GLN A 58 4.33 -4.02 -20.70
C GLN A 58 4.03 -2.53 -20.80
N GLY A 59 4.81 -1.77 -21.58
CA GLY A 59 4.58 -0.34 -21.80
C GLY A 59 3.18 -0.07 -22.37
N ILE A 60 2.78 -0.81 -23.41
CA ILE A 60 1.42 -0.72 -23.98
C ILE A 60 0.37 -1.12 -22.94
N GLY A 61 0.61 -2.21 -22.20
CA GLY A 61 -0.29 -2.66 -21.12
C GLY A 61 -0.49 -1.61 -20.04
N TYR A 62 0.57 -0.92 -19.63
CA TYR A 62 0.49 0.16 -18.65
C TYR A 62 -0.24 1.39 -19.20
N LEU A 63 -0.02 1.76 -20.46
CA LEU A 63 -0.78 2.86 -21.08
C LEU A 63 -2.29 2.56 -21.08
N ILE A 64 -2.68 1.34 -21.46
CA ILE A 64 -4.08 0.90 -21.42
C ILE A 64 -4.59 0.89 -19.96
N GLY A 65 -3.79 0.42 -19.01
CA GLY A 65 -4.13 0.41 -17.59
C GLY A 65 -4.40 1.81 -17.02
N VAL A 66 -3.56 2.79 -17.39
CA VAL A 66 -3.76 4.20 -17.03
C VAL A 66 -5.04 4.73 -17.64
N LEU A 67 -5.31 4.46 -18.93
CA LEU A 67 -6.57 4.86 -19.57
C LEU A 67 -7.79 4.26 -18.87
N GLY A 68 -7.71 2.99 -18.45
CA GLY A 68 -8.75 2.34 -17.66
C GLY A 68 -8.99 3.00 -16.31
N LEU A 69 -7.91 3.37 -15.59
CA LEU A 69 -8.01 4.07 -14.31
C LEU A 69 -8.60 5.48 -14.46
N LEU A 70 -8.19 6.22 -15.51
CA LEU A 70 -8.74 7.53 -15.83
C LEU A 70 -10.24 7.43 -16.18
N GLY A 71 -10.62 6.42 -16.97
CA GLY A 71 -12.02 6.14 -17.29
C GLY A 71 -12.85 5.79 -16.06
N ALA A 72 -12.31 4.96 -15.15
CA ALA A 72 -12.97 4.64 -13.88
C ALA A 72 -13.11 5.87 -12.96
N GLY A 73 -12.10 6.75 -12.94
CA GLY A 73 -12.15 8.02 -12.21
C GLY A 73 -13.21 8.96 -12.78
N ALA A 74 -13.24 9.15 -14.10
CA ALA A 74 -14.26 9.96 -14.76
C ALA A 74 -15.67 9.39 -14.54
N LEU A 75 -15.82 8.07 -14.57
CA LEU A 75 -17.09 7.40 -14.26
C LEU A 75 -17.49 7.60 -12.79
N HIS A 76 -16.52 7.65 -11.88
CA HIS A 76 -16.78 7.98 -10.48
C HIS A 76 -17.20 9.44 -10.31
N ASP A 77 -16.57 10.38 -11.01
CA ASP A 77 -16.93 11.80 -10.93
C ASP A 77 -18.38 12.05 -11.38
N VAL A 78 -18.87 11.32 -12.38
CA VAL A 78 -20.28 11.40 -12.79
C VAL A 78 -21.23 10.59 -11.91
N SER A 79 -20.79 9.49 -11.29
CA SER A 79 -21.63 8.65 -10.41
C SER A 79 -21.67 9.14 -8.96
N GLY A 80 -20.72 9.99 -8.54
CA GLY A 80 -20.67 10.68 -7.25
C GLY A 80 -20.42 9.81 -6.03
N THR A 81 -20.39 8.48 -6.18
CA THR A 81 -20.17 7.54 -5.07
C THR A 81 -19.59 6.23 -5.59
N TRP A 82 -18.44 5.82 -5.05
CA TRP A 82 -18.05 4.41 -4.98
C TRP A 82 -19.02 3.75 -4.01
N GLY A 83 -19.98 2.98 -4.52
CA GLY A 83 -21.14 2.45 -3.79
C GLY A 83 -20.91 2.26 -2.29
N VAL A 84 -21.59 3.08 -1.48
CA VAL A 84 -21.75 2.97 -0.02
C VAL A 84 -20.54 2.40 0.72
N ALA A 85 -19.62 3.29 1.12
CA ALA A 85 -18.62 2.97 2.13
C ALA A 85 -19.33 2.37 3.37
N PRO A 86 -18.96 1.15 3.82
CA PRO A 86 -19.65 0.52 4.94
C PRO A 86 -19.57 1.42 6.17
N ARG A 87 -20.72 1.75 6.79
CA ARG A 87 -20.77 2.59 8.01
C ARG A 87 -19.82 2.08 9.11
N ARG A 88 -19.57 0.77 9.17
CA ARG A 88 -18.60 0.14 10.09
C ARG A 88 -17.19 0.73 10.00
N THR A 89 -16.70 1.02 8.80
CA THR A 89 -15.35 1.58 8.60
C THR A 89 -15.30 3.04 9.01
N ALA A 90 -16.39 3.79 8.78
CA ALA A 90 -16.52 5.17 9.26
C ALA A 90 -16.49 5.23 10.79
N ASP A 91 -17.18 4.30 11.47
CA ASP A 91 -17.17 4.23 12.94
C ASP A 91 -15.79 3.85 13.51
N HIS A 92 -15.05 2.97 12.83
CA HIS A 92 -13.71 2.57 13.27
C HIS A 92 -12.72 3.74 13.18
N VAL A 93 -12.69 4.43 12.04
CA VAL A 93 -11.85 5.63 11.84
C VAL A 93 -12.21 6.72 12.85
N ARG A 94 -13.51 6.90 13.13
CA ARG A 94 -13.99 7.87 14.11
C ARG A 94 -13.60 7.52 15.55
N ARG A 95 -13.47 6.24 15.88
CA ARG A 95 -12.98 5.76 17.19
C ARG A 95 -11.47 5.91 17.34
N THR A 96 -10.71 5.75 16.26
CA THR A 96 -9.24 5.86 16.28
C THR A 96 -8.73 7.28 16.11
N ASP A 97 -9.61 8.28 15.92
CA ASP A 97 -9.21 9.68 15.77
C ASP A 97 -8.54 10.21 17.06
N PRO A 98 -7.21 10.42 17.05
CA PRO A 98 -6.48 10.89 18.23
C PRO A 98 -6.84 12.33 18.61
N ARG A 99 -7.51 13.10 17.72
CA ARG A 99 -7.98 14.46 18.02
C ARG A 99 -9.19 14.50 18.93
N ARG A 100 -9.95 13.40 19.02
CA ARG A 100 -11.08 13.23 19.95
C ARG A 100 -10.68 12.63 21.30
N ALA A 101 -9.42 12.24 21.46
CA ALA A 101 -8.94 11.79 22.76
C ALA A 101 -9.10 12.93 23.79
N PRO A 102 -9.74 12.68 24.94
CA PRO A 102 -9.85 13.70 25.98
C PRO A 102 -8.44 14.16 26.36
N ARG A 103 -8.19 15.48 26.25
CA ARG A 103 -6.88 16.14 26.43
C ARG A 103 -6.28 16.05 27.84
N GLY A 104 -6.67 15.08 28.66
CA GLY A 104 -6.37 15.06 30.10
C GLY A 104 -5.96 13.73 30.73
N GLN A 105 -5.86 12.61 30.00
CA GLN A 105 -5.47 11.33 30.61
C GLN A 105 -4.41 10.61 29.79
N GLY A 106 -3.15 10.84 30.13
CA GLY A 106 -2.03 10.06 29.61
C GLY A 106 -2.08 8.62 30.17
N PRO A 107 -2.00 7.56 29.34
CA PRO A 107 -2.00 6.16 29.80
C PRO A 107 -0.68 5.70 30.43
N TYR A 108 0.26 6.61 30.69
CA TYR A 108 1.53 6.26 31.28
C TYR A 108 1.49 6.59 32.76
N PRO A 109 1.41 5.59 33.66
CA PRO A 109 1.83 5.81 35.03
C PRO A 109 3.28 6.29 34.95
N HIS A 110 3.51 7.53 35.38
CA HIS A 110 4.85 8.10 35.45
C HIS A 110 5.60 7.31 36.53
N ARG A 111 6.20 6.17 36.17
CA ARG A 111 7.20 5.55 37.03
C ARG A 111 8.39 6.51 37.05
N PRO A 112 8.73 7.09 38.21
CA PRO A 112 9.84 8.02 38.28
C PRO A 112 11.12 7.28 37.89
N LEU A 113 11.82 7.80 36.87
CA LEU A 113 13.06 7.24 36.31
C LEU A 113 14.20 7.14 37.35
N SER A 114 14.02 7.76 38.53
CA SER A 114 14.92 7.70 39.67
C SER A 114 14.98 6.32 40.35
N ALA A 115 14.05 5.40 40.06
CA ALA A 115 14.04 4.06 40.65
C ALA A 115 14.82 2.99 39.84
N LEU A 116 15.27 3.30 38.61
CA LEU A 116 15.94 2.33 37.73
C LEU A 116 17.34 2.77 37.28
N THR A 117 17.81 3.95 37.68
CA THR A 117 19.14 4.43 37.29
C THR A 117 19.83 5.20 38.41
N GLY A 118 20.71 4.52 39.15
CA GLY A 118 21.77 5.13 39.96
C GLY A 118 22.85 5.76 39.07
N ARG A 119 22.48 6.66 38.15
CA ARG A 119 23.41 7.29 37.20
C ARG A 119 23.15 8.78 37.10
N ARG A 120 24.15 9.53 37.58
CA ARG A 120 24.24 11.00 37.60
C ARG A 120 23.64 11.67 36.36
N SER A 121 22.71 12.58 36.66
CA SER A 121 22.20 13.64 35.79
C SER A 121 23.29 14.23 34.88
N ARG A 122 23.09 14.11 33.57
CA ARG A 122 23.72 15.00 32.59
C ARG A 122 22.59 15.65 31.80
N SER A 123 22.26 16.87 32.20
CA SER A 123 21.30 17.74 31.53
C SER A 123 21.75 18.04 30.10
N CYS A 124 21.07 17.47 29.10
CA CYS A 124 21.14 17.96 27.72
C CYS A 124 20.08 19.04 27.56
N ALA A 125 20.48 20.30 27.68
CA ALA A 125 19.66 21.45 27.31
C ALA A 125 19.56 21.51 25.78
N VAL A 126 18.36 21.26 25.24
CA VAL A 126 18.05 21.47 23.81
C VAL A 126 17.94 22.97 23.57
N ARG A 127 18.93 23.55 22.88
CA ARG A 127 18.85 24.95 22.42
C ARG A 127 17.94 25.02 21.20
N ARG A 128 17.10 26.07 21.15
CA ARG A 128 16.03 26.36 20.17
C ARG A 128 16.46 26.53 18.69
N THR A 129 17.69 26.20 18.32
CA THR A 129 18.19 26.32 16.95
C THR A 129 18.48 24.93 16.40
N GLY A 130 17.60 24.45 15.50
CA GLY A 130 17.55 23.08 14.98
C GLY A 130 18.77 22.63 14.16
N ARG A 131 19.92 22.46 14.82
CA ARG A 131 21.06 21.70 14.30
C ARG A 131 21.46 20.62 15.31
N PRO A 132 21.49 19.34 14.92
CA PRO A 132 21.90 18.27 15.83
C PRO A 132 23.41 18.34 16.06
N VAL A 133 23.83 18.77 17.25
CA VAL A 133 25.22 18.61 17.69
C VAL A 133 25.39 17.15 18.11
N CYS A 134 26.21 16.42 17.34
CA CYS A 134 26.58 15.05 17.62
C CYS A 134 27.28 14.99 19.00
N CYS A 135 26.58 14.52 20.04
CA CYS A 135 27.18 14.28 21.35
C CYS A 135 28.19 13.14 21.24
N ARG A 136 29.47 13.52 21.10
CA ARG A 136 30.61 12.61 21.10
C ARG A 136 30.68 11.89 22.45
N VAL A 137 30.27 10.62 22.48
CA VAL A 137 30.44 9.73 23.64
C VAL A 137 31.93 9.55 23.87
N ARG A 138 32.44 10.07 24.99
CA ARG A 138 33.84 9.89 25.40
C ARG A 138 33.96 8.52 26.10
N PRO A 139 34.75 7.56 25.58
CA PRO A 139 35.02 6.32 26.31
C PRO A 139 35.92 6.59 27.52
N ARG A 140 35.63 5.95 28.66
CA ARG A 140 36.51 5.95 29.84
C ARG A 140 37.62 4.92 29.59
N ARG A 141 38.88 5.32 29.80
CA ARG A 141 39.99 4.39 30.04
C ARG A 141 39.72 3.59 31.31
#